data_AF-A0AAW1RAZ3-F1
#
_entry.id   AF-A0AAW1RAZ3-F1
#
_cell.length_a   1.000
_cell.length_b   1.000
_cell.length_c   1.000
_cell.angle_alpha   90.00
_cell.angle_beta   90.00
_cell.angle_gamma   90.00
#
_symmetry.space_group_name_H-M   'P 1'
#
loop_
_entity.id
_entity.type
_entity.pdbx_description
1 polymer ?
#
loop_
_entity_poly.entity_id
_entity_poly.type
_entity_poly.pdbx_seq_one_letter_code
_entity_poly.pdbx_strand_id
1 'polypeptide(L)'
;MLQASVQRLPHGLQIAVDATPLSRGETEPGSAKARSPLALLCGAAAAAAFASSARPALAETADTGAAPAPYTPEQASTSASSAYQVPAERRGLPKEVILYQYEVCPFCCKVKAFLDYHKIPYRTVEVSPLTKSELKWSAHRKVPVAVLDGEPLADSSAIISRLAAEVAPGPSGHSGVEAPSTASGKWAPWRRKGEAVAAPPDGAAAAQEEEERWRRWADERLVRLITVNIYRSMRESFQMFDYIADTGRFNLVEREATRVAGAMMMWGISGRMRKKYGITGDVRQELFAAGDEWVAALGNRSFMGGDTPNLADLAVFGVTRSVTCTDTFNELMHNTGIGPWYIRMIGVVGQSSRVSAS
;
A
#
# COMPACT_ATOMS: atom_id res chain seq x y z
N MET A 1 34.44 -17.90 6.83
CA MET A 1 33.25 -17.69 7.67
C MET A 1 32.80 -16.25 7.47
N LEU A 2 31.53 -16.02 7.17
CA LEU A 2 30.96 -14.68 6.98
C LEU A 2 29.57 -14.66 7.63
N GLN A 3 29.31 -13.69 8.51
CA GLN A 3 28.01 -13.55 9.16
C GLN A 3 27.08 -12.74 8.27
N ALA A 4 26.07 -13.39 7.69
CA ALA A 4 24.96 -12.68 7.05
C ALA A 4 24.18 -11.90 8.12
N SER A 5 24.10 -10.57 7.97
CA SER A 5 23.35 -9.71 8.89
C SER A 5 21.85 -9.76 8.58
N VAL A 6 21.19 -10.80 9.07
CA VAL A 6 19.75 -11.03 8.86
C VAL A 6 18.91 -9.99 9.61
N GLN A 7 18.49 -8.93 8.92
CA GLN A 7 17.42 -8.06 9.41
C GLN A 7 16.07 -8.78 9.30
N ARG A 8 15.35 -8.89 10.42
CA ARG A 8 14.06 -9.58 10.48
C ARG A 8 12.91 -8.63 10.14
N LEU A 9 12.08 -9.01 9.18
CA LEU A 9 10.77 -8.38 8.98
C LEU A 9 9.82 -8.71 10.15
N PRO A 10 8.86 -7.83 10.49
CA PRO A 10 8.04 -7.96 11.70
C PRO A 10 7.11 -9.18 11.75
N HIS A 11 7.07 -10.01 10.71
CA HIS A 11 6.29 -11.26 10.64
C HIS A 11 7.15 -12.50 10.31
N GLY A 12 8.47 -12.45 10.56
CA GLY A 12 9.34 -13.62 10.57
C GLY A 12 9.76 -14.19 9.20
N LEU A 13 9.21 -13.68 8.09
CA LEU A 13 9.65 -14.04 6.75
C LEU A 13 11.10 -13.61 6.52
N GLN A 14 11.96 -14.56 6.13
CA GLN A 14 13.34 -14.32 5.70
C GLN A 14 13.38 -14.29 4.19
N ILE A 15 13.92 -13.21 3.60
CA ILE A 15 14.19 -13.16 2.16
C ILE A 15 15.66 -13.51 1.96
N ALA A 16 15.93 -14.72 1.48
CA ALA A 16 17.20 -15.07 0.86
C ALA A 16 17.08 -14.78 -0.64
N VAL A 17 18.01 -14.00 -1.19
CA VAL A 17 18.07 -13.69 -2.62
C VAL A 17 19.34 -14.30 -3.18
N ASP A 18 19.25 -15.56 -3.61
CA ASP A 18 20.28 -16.24 -4.41
C ASP A 18 19.69 -16.60 -5.77
N ALA A 19 20.43 -16.37 -6.84
CA ALA A 19 19.95 -16.46 -8.21
C ALA A 19 20.57 -17.63 -8.98
N THR A 20 19.75 -18.60 -9.39
CA THR A 20 20.02 -19.50 -10.54
C THR A 20 18.71 -20.24 -10.92
N PRO A 21 18.48 -20.56 -12.21
CA PRO A 21 17.20 -21.13 -12.65
C PRO A 21 17.17 -22.66 -12.55
N LEU A 22 16.05 -23.21 -12.05
CA LEU A 22 15.71 -24.63 -12.22
C LEU A 22 14.87 -24.82 -13.49
N SER A 23 15.18 -25.86 -14.26
CA SER A 23 14.55 -26.11 -15.56
C SER A 23 13.76 -27.42 -15.60
N ARG A 24 12.67 -27.39 -16.38
CA ARG A 24 12.09 -28.52 -17.15
C ARG A 24 11.33 -29.61 -16.37
N GLY A 25 10.13 -29.95 -16.85
CA GLY A 25 9.41 -31.17 -16.47
C GLY A 25 7.89 -31.07 -16.57
N GLU A 26 7.31 -31.36 -17.74
CA GLU A 26 5.86 -31.57 -17.89
C GLU A 26 5.47 -33.00 -17.51
N THR A 27 4.32 -33.21 -16.87
CA THR A 27 3.32 -34.25 -17.27
C THR A 27 2.03 -34.18 -16.43
N GLU A 28 0.89 -33.96 -17.11
CA GLU A 28 -0.45 -34.44 -16.72
C GLU A 28 -0.55 -35.97 -16.99
N PRO A 29 -1.52 -36.76 -16.47
CA PRO A 29 -2.95 -36.39 -16.35
C PRO A 29 -3.78 -36.95 -15.16
N GLY A 30 -5.03 -36.47 -14.99
CA GLY A 30 -6.04 -37.15 -14.17
C GLY A 30 -7.48 -36.60 -14.20
N SER A 31 -8.36 -37.15 -15.05
CA SER A 31 -9.78 -36.73 -15.16
C SER A 31 -10.75 -37.61 -14.36
N ALA A 32 -11.65 -37.01 -13.58
CA ALA A 32 -12.86 -37.65 -13.03
C ALA A 32 -14.08 -36.70 -13.10
N LYS A 33 -15.30 -37.25 -13.23
CA LYS A 33 -16.54 -36.48 -13.54
C LYS A 33 -17.59 -36.47 -12.42
N ALA A 34 -18.01 -35.25 -12.07
CA ALA A 34 -19.38 -34.78 -11.79
C ALA A 34 -20.36 -35.56 -10.88
N ARG A 35 -20.97 -34.83 -9.93
CA ARG A 35 -22.44 -34.59 -9.88
C ARG A 35 -22.80 -33.40 -8.97
N SER A 36 -24.09 -33.04 -8.94
CA SER A 36 -24.72 -31.82 -8.36
C SER A 36 -26.18 -32.16 -7.98
N PRO A 37 -27.01 -31.31 -7.32
CA PRO A 37 -26.80 -29.95 -6.80
C PRO A 37 -27.36 -29.69 -5.35
N LEU A 38 -27.47 -28.40 -4.97
CA LEU A 38 -28.51 -27.79 -4.10
C LEU A 38 -28.39 -27.81 -2.55
N ALA A 39 -27.82 -26.73 -1.98
CA ALA A 39 -28.28 -26.01 -0.76
C ALA A 39 -27.34 -24.79 -0.52
N LEU A 40 -27.62 -23.54 -0.91
CA LEU A 40 -28.65 -22.54 -0.54
C LEU A 40 -28.13 -21.46 0.47
N LEU A 41 -27.94 -20.24 -0.07
CA LEU A 41 -27.79 -18.91 0.55
C LEU A 41 -27.21 -18.76 1.98
N CYS A 42 -26.05 -18.08 2.08
CA CYS A 42 -25.79 -17.10 3.14
C CYS A 42 -24.69 -16.08 2.73
N GLY A 43 -24.74 -14.85 3.26
CA GLY A 43 -23.52 -14.03 3.51
C GLY A 43 -22.87 -13.18 2.39
N ALA A 44 -23.58 -12.75 1.34
CA ALA A 44 -22.97 -11.88 0.31
C ALA A 44 -22.75 -10.42 0.77
N ALA A 45 -21.66 -10.15 1.51
CA ALA A 45 -21.34 -8.82 2.05
C ALA A 45 -19.89 -8.32 1.77
N ALA A 46 -18.88 -9.17 1.84
CA ALA A 46 -17.47 -8.74 1.69
C ALA A 46 -17.10 -8.28 0.26
N ALA A 47 -17.68 -8.92 -0.76
CA ALA A 47 -17.32 -8.73 -2.17
C ALA A 47 -17.72 -7.37 -2.79
N ALA A 48 -18.62 -6.61 -2.16
CA ALA A 48 -19.25 -5.44 -2.78
C ALA A 48 -18.42 -4.15 -2.73
N ALA A 49 -17.26 -4.14 -2.06
CA ALA A 49 -16.46 -2.93 -1.85
C ALA A 49 -15.43 -2.63 -2.97
N PHE A 50 -14.94 -3.65 -3.69
CA PHE A 50 -13.77 -3.55 -4.59
C PHE A 50 -14.10 -3.90 -6.04
N ALA A 51 -15.01 -3.13 -6.66
CA ALA A 51 -15.35 -3.30 -8.07
C ALA A 51 -15.50 -1.98 -8.82
N SER A 52 -14.40 -1.24 -9.04
CA SER A 52 -14.14 -0.31 -10.18
C SER A 52 -12.73 0.32 -10.04
N SER A 53 -11.88 0.54 -11.06
CA SER A 53 -11.81 0.05 -12.44
C SER A 53 -10.49 0.48 -13.12
N ALA A 54 -9.46 -0.40 -13.27
CA ALA A 54 -8.39 -0.43 -14.32
C ALA A 54 -6.93 -0.91 -13.97
N ARG A 55 -6.49 -2.02 -14.61
CA ARG A 55 -5.11 -2.60 -14.77
C ARG A 55 -4.46 -2.01 -16.10
N PRO A 56 -3.40 -2.45 -16.87
CA PRO A 56 -2.24 -3.42 -16.79
C PRO A 56 -0.79 -2.84 -16.60
N ALA A 57 0.25 -3.68 -16.32
CA ALA A 57 1.68 -3.47 -16.74
C ALA A 57 2.64 -4.69 -16.47
N LEU A 58 3.36 -5.26 -17.48
CA LEU A 58 4.36 -6.39 -17.49
C LEU A 58 5.86 -6.09 -17.79
N ALA A 59 6.76 -6.65 -16.95
CA ALA A 59 8.21 -6.98 -17.04
C ALA A 59 9.11 -5.99 -16.27
N GLU A 60 9.98 -6.38 -15.33
CA GLU A 60 10.95 -7.49 -15.12
C GLU A 60 12.41 -7.11 -15.47
N THR A 61 13.25 -6.97 -14.43
CA THR A 61 14.70 -7.32 -14.37
C THR A 61 15.66 -6.35 -15.13
N ALA A 62 17.00 -6.43 -15.05
CA ALA A 62 17.96 -7.34 -14.41
C ALA A 62 19.20 -6.53 -13.92
N ASP A 63 19.86 -6.84 -12.80
CA ASP A 63 21.02 -7.76 -12.61
C ASP A 63 22.40 -7.25 -13.11
N THR A 64 23.46 -7.67 -12.41
CA THR A 64 24.91 -7.40 -12.59
C THR A 64 25.38 -5.96 -12.27
N GLY A 65 26.57 -5.73 -11.69
CA GLY A 65 27.54 -6.65 -11.06
C GLY A 65 28.87 -5.96 -10.68
N ALA A 66 29.53 -6.42 -9.59
CA ALA A 66 30.81 -5.92 -9.04
C ALA A 66 30.79 -4.46 -8.50
N ALA A 67 31.77 -3.92 -7.75
CA ALA A 67 33.07 -4.43 -7.26
C ALA A 67 33.37 -3.89 -5.81
N PRO A 68 34.41 -4.38 -5.09
CA PRO A 68 34.60 -4.06 -3.66
C PRO A 68 35.76 -3.08 -3.30
N ALA A 69 35.66 -2.52 -2.08
CA ALA A 69 36.74 -1.95 -1.23
C ALA A 69 37.25 -0.51 -1.58
N PRO A 70 38.12 0.13 -0.74
CA PRO A 70 37.67 0.75 0.54
C PRO A 70 38.29 2.15 0.87
N TYR A 71 37.75 2.83 1.91
CA TYR A 71 38.30 4.05 2.58
C TYR A 71 38.30 5.35 1.73
N THR A 72 38.30 6.60 2.22
CA THR A 72 38.32 7.24 3.58
C THR A 72 37.35 8.45 3.58
N PRO A 73 37.08 9.14 4.71
CA PRO A 73 36.17 10.29 4.74
C PRO A 73 36.90 11.62 4.46
N GLU A 74 36.38 12.42 3.53
CA GLU A 74 36.80 13.81 3.31
C GLU A 74 35.58 14.73 3.23
N GLN A 75 35.71 15.98 3.69
CA GLN A 75 34.58 16.88 3.93
C GLN A 75 34.28 17.77 2.72
N ALA A 76 33.09 17.63 2.13
CA ALA A 76 32.57 18.55 1.12
C ALA A 76 31.13 18.97 1.47
N SER A 77 30.98 20.08 2.19
CA SER A 77 29.68 20.62 2.58
C SER A 77 29.02 21.43 1.45
N THR A 78 27.95 20.88 0.86
CA THR A 78 27.04 21.65 -0.02
C THR A 78 25.60 21.32 0.35
N SER A 79 24.79 22.33 0.65
CA SER A 79 23.45 22.15 1.25
C SER A 79 22.38 21.80 0.21
N ALA A 80 22.16 20.50 -0.01
CA ALA A 80 20.96 20.01 -0.70
C ALA A 80 19.73 20.14 0.21
N SER A 81 18.78 21.01 -0.16
CA SER A 81 17.57 21.25 0.62
C SER A 81 16.51 20.17 0.35
N SER A 82 16.52 19.09 1.13
CA SER A 82 15.36 18.17 1.17
C SER A 82 14.11 18.94 1.60
N ALA A 83 13.01 18.77 0.86
CA ALA A 83 11.75 19.46 1.12
C ALA A 83 11.04 18.99 2.41
N TYR A 84 11.47 17.85 2.99
CA TYR A 84 10.85 17.24 4.16
C TYR A 84 11.91 16.72 5.15
N GLN A 85 12.58 17.64 5.85
CA GLN A 85 13.17 17.31 7.15
C GLN A 85 12.04 17.02 8.15
N VAL A 86 12.08 15.88 8.84
CA VAL A 86 11.10 15.57 9.91
C VAL A 86 11.30 16.57 11.06
N PRO A 87 10.30 17.42 11.40
CA PRO A 87 10.50 18.47 12.40
C PRO A 87 10.78 17.91 13.80
N ALA A 88 11.82 18.41 14.45
CA ALA A 88 12.15 18.06 15.84
C ALA A 88 11.07 18.54 16.84
N GLU A 89 10.31 19.58 16.49
CA GLU A 89 9.15 20.06 17.24
C GLU A 89 7.85 19.80 16.49
N ARG A 90 6.94 19.02 17.09
CA ARG A 90 5.63 18.67 16.53
C ARG A 90 4.60 19.82 16.65
N ARG A 91 4.89 21.01 16.08
CA ARG A 91 3.95 22.15 16.11
C ARG A 91 2.86 21.96 15.04
N GLY A 92 1.64 21.60 15.47
CA GLY A 92 0.45 21.53 14.60
C GLY A 92 -0.08 20.10 14.35
N LEU A 93 0.75 19.08 14.56
CA LEU A 93 0.31 17.68 14.51
C LEU A 93 -0.76 17.39 15.59
N PRO A 94 -1.80 16.59 15.27
CA PRO A 94 -2.82 16.20 16.24
C PRO A 94 -2.23 15.37 17.39
N LYS A 95 -2.79 15.54 18.58
CA LYS A 95 -2.37 14.86 19.82
C LYS A 95 -2.84 13.41 19.86
N GLU A 96 -4.02 13.13 19.32
CA GLU A 96 -4.55 11.78 19.14
C GLU A 96 -4.95 11.52 17.68
N VAL A 97 -4.50 10.37 17.17
CA VAL A 97 -4.87 9.82 15.85
C VAL A 97 -5.47 8.44 16.07
N ILE A 98 -6.75 8.26 15.75
CA ILE A 98 -7.43 6.94 15.79
C ILE A 98 -7.79 6.52 14.36
N LEU A 99 -7.12 5.49 13.84
CA LEU A 99 -7.31 5.00 12.48
C LEU A 99 -8.26 3.79 12.43
N TYR A 100 -9.47 4.00 11.93
CA TYR A 100 -10.43 2.93 11.62
C TYR A 100 -10.04 2.30 10.29
N GLN A 101 -9.65 1.02 10.31
CA GLN A 101 -9.00 0.34 9.18
C GLN A 101 -9.58 -1.06 8.89
N TYR A 102 -9.07 -1.69 7.82
CA TYR A 102 -8.76 -3.12 7.84
C TYR A 102 -7.24 -3.28 7.73
N GLU A 103 -6.64 -4.25 8.43
CA GLU A 103 -5.18 -4.41 8.51
C GLU A 103 -4.52 -4.58 7.12
N VAL A 104 -5.14 -5.36 6.23
CA VAL A 104 -4.72 -5.61 4.83
C VAL A 104 -5.14 -4.56 3.80
N CYS A 105 -5.88 -3.52 4.18
CA CYS A 105 -6.41 -2.58 3.20
C CYS A 105 -5.29 -1.67 2.66
N PRO A 106 -5.00 -1.63 1.34
CA PRO A 106 -3.91 -0.82 0.80
C PRO A 106 -4.07 0.67 1.13
N PHE A 107 -5.30 1.19 1.06
CA PHE A 107 -5.61 2.57 1.46
C PHE A 107 -5.30 2.85 2.94
N CYS A 108 -5.50 1.86 3.82
CA CYS A 108 -5.11 1.97 5.23
C CYS A 108 -3.59 1.85 5.41
N CYS A 109 -2.93 0.96 4.67
CA CYS A 109 -1.49 0.77 4.72
C CYS A 109 -0.69 1.97 4.18
N LYS A 110 -1.24 2.77 3.25
CA LYS A 110 -0.74 4.12 2.91
C LYS A 110 -0.74 5.06 4.11
N VAL A 111 -1.87 5.18 4.81
CA VAL A 111 -2.00 6.06 5.99
C VAL A 111 -1.06 5.61 7.09
N LYS A 112 -1.00 4.29 7.37
CA LYS A 112 -0.01 3.70 8.27
C LYS A 112 1.42 4.03 7.84
N ALA A 113 1.76 3.93 6.54
CA ALA A 113 3.13 4.18 6.07
C ALA A 113 3.57 5.62 6.30
N PHE A 114 2.69 6.58 6.05
CA PHE A 114 2.91 7.99 6.37
C PHE A 114 3.13 8.22 7.89
N LEU A 115 2.24 7.68 8.72
CA LEU A 115 2.32 7.82 10.19
C LEU A 115 3.57 7.14 10.77
N ASP A 116 3.89 5.94 10.28
CA ASP A 116 5.07 5.16 10.65
C ASP A 116 6.36 5.91 10.27
N TYR A 117 6.43 6.51 9.07
CA TYR A 117 7.60 7.25 8.59
C TYR A 117 7.86 8.51 9.42
N HIS A 118 6.85 9.37 9.57
CA HIS A 118 6.96 10.65 10.31
C HIS A 118 6.91 10.50 11.84
N LYS A 119 6.91 9.26 12.36
CA LYS A 119 6.90 8.93 13.80
C LYS A 119 5.74 9.60 14.54
N ILE A 120 4.57 9.60 13.92
CA ILE A 120 3.32 10.13 14.48
C ILE A 120 2.64 8.97 15.22
N PRO A 121 2.44 9.04 16.56
CA PRO A 121 1.76 7.98 17.31
C PRO A 121 0.29 7.84 16.88
N TYR A 122 -0.20 6.61 16.71
CA TYR A 122 -1.61 6.37 16.38
C TYR A 122 -2.17 5.11 17.03
N ARG A 123 -3.47 5.14 17.35
CA ARG A 123 -4.27 3.97 17.70
C ARG A 123 -4.94 3.44 16.42
N THR A 124 -5.30 2.15 16.38
CA THR A 124 -6.17 1.62 15.31
C THR A 124 -7.40 0.94 15.87
N VAL A 125 -8.49 1.00 15.10
CA VAL A 125 -9.73 0.25 15.34
C VAL A 125 -9.96 -0.64 14.12
N GLU A 126 -9.94 -1.96 14.30
CA GLU A 126 -10.25 -2.89 13.23
C GLU A 126 -11.77 -2.89 12.99
N VAL A 127 -12.19 -2.50 11.78
CA VAL A 127 -13.59 -2.44 11.39
C VAL A 127 -14.04 -3.83 10.92
N SER A 128 -15.18 -4.29 11.39
CA SER A 128 -15.79 -5.55 10.92
C SER A 128 -16.17 -5.40 9.43
N PRO A 129 -15.60 -6.19 8.50
CA PRO A 129 -15.91 -6.04 7.07
C PRO A 129 -17.36 -6.41 6.74
N LEU A 130 -17.99 -7.23 7.59
CA LEU A 130 -19.39 -7.66 7.45
C LEU A 130 -20.37 -6.66 8.08
N THR A 131 -20.17 -6.29 9.36
CA THR A 131 -21.15 -5.47 10.11
C THR A 131 -20.87 -3.98 10.10
N LYS A 132 -19.59 -3.60 9.93
CA LYS A 132 -19.07 -2.22 9.99
C LYS A 132 -19.56 -1.44 11.22
N SER A 133 -19.75 -2.15 12.34
CA SER A 133 -20.40 -1.62 13.53
C SER A 133 -19.65 -0.42 14.12
N GLU A 134 -18.33 -0.44 13.94
CA GLU A 134 -17.33 0.49 14.45
C GLU A 134 -17.34 1.82 13.69
N LEU A 135 -17.96 1.85 12.49
CA LEU A 135 -18.16 3.05 11.68
C LEU A 135 -19.61 3.59 11.75
N LYS A 136 -20.50 3.04 12.61
CA LYS A 136 -21.93 3.43 12.65
C LYS A 136 -22.18 4.91 12.94
N TRP A 137 -21.24 5.60 13.58
CA TRP A 137 -21.27 7.04 13.82
C TRP A 137 -20.83 7.89 12.61
N SER A 138 -20.01 7.35 11.69
CA SER A 138 -19.44 8.11 10.56
C SER A 138 -20.33 8.06 9.33
N ALA A 139 -20.58 9.21 8.68
CA ALA A 139 -21.25 9.26 7.38
C ALA A 139 -20.53 8.42 6.30
N HIS A 140 -19.21 8.23 6.43
CA HIS A 140 -18.40 7.48 5.46
C HIS A 140 -18.23 6.00 5.88
N ARG A 141 -18.91 5.08 5.18
CA ARG A 141 -18.97 3.63 5.49
C ARG A 141 -17.87 2.78 4.81
N LYS A 142 -16.68 3.35 4.61
CA LYS A 142 -15.48 2.69 4.05
C LYS A 142 -14.25 3.07 4.88
N VAL A 143 -13.21 2.25 4.83
CA VAL A 143 -11.92 2.52 5.48
C VAL A 143 -10.86 3.00 4.47
N PRO A 144 -9.87 3.80 4.87
CA PRO A 144 -9.68 4.36 6.22
C PRO A 144 -10.62 5.52 6.54
N VAL A 145 -10.94 5.63 7.83
CA VAL A 145 -11.39 6.88 8.47
C VAL A 145 -10.43 7.14 9.63
N ALA A 146 -9.84 8.33 9.70
CA ALA A 146 -9.09 8.77 10.87
C ALA A 146 -9.97 9.68 11.72
N VAL A 147 -9.82 9.62 13.03
CA VAL A 147 -10.25 10.68 13.96
C VAL A 147 -8.99 11.39 14.42
N LEU A 148 -8.93 12.70 14.22
CA LEU A 148 -7.78 13.57 14.49
C LEU A 148 -8.22 14.60 15.54
N ASP A 149 -7.75 14.47 16.78
CA ASP A 149 -8.18 15.30 17.93
C ASP A 149 -9.71 15.42 18.10
N GLY A 150 -10.43 14.36 17.74
CA GLY A 150 -11.91 14.27 17.80
C GLY A 150 -12.61 14.46 16.45
N GLU A 151 -11.97 15.12 15.48
CA GLU A 151 -12.58 15.40 14.18
C GLU A 151 -12.40 14.26 13.16
N PRO A 152 -13.48 13.76 12.54
CA PRO A 152 -13.41 12.59 11.66
C PRO A 152 -13.13 12.95 10.19
N LEU A 153 -12.01 12.45 9.67
CA LEU A 153 -11.57 12.62 8.29
C LEU A 153 -11.56 11.26 7.56
N ALA A 154 -12.30 11.16 6.46
CA ALA A 154 -12.33 9.99 5.59
C ALA A 154 -11.50 10.22 4.30
N ASP A 155 -11.24 9.13 3.58
CA ASP A 155 -10.33 9.01 2.43
C ASP A 155 -8.84 9.03 2.80
N SER A 156 -8.11 7.99 2.36
CA SER A 156 -6.68 7.80 2.67
C SER A 156 -5.78 8.95 2.22
N SER A 157 -6.09 9.56 1.08
CA SER A 157 -5.26 10.59 0.46
C SER A 157 -5.58 11.94 1.09
N ALA A 158 -6.84 12.20 1.47
CA ALA A 158 -7.22 13.34 2.29
C ALA A 158 -6.60 13.30 3.70
N ILE A 159 -6.63 12.14 4.38
CA ILE A 159 -5.98 11.94 5.69
C ILE A 159 -4.47 12.23 5.60
N ILE A 160 -3.78 11.64 4.61
CA ILE A 160 -2.34 11.89 4.39
C ILE A 160 -2.07 13.36 4.10
N SER A 161 -2.86 14.00 3.22
CA SER A 161 -2.67 15.40 2.87
C SER A 161 -2.95 16.36 4.04
N ARG A 162 -3.95 16.09 4.89
CA ARG A 162 -4.21 16.87 6.11
C ARG A 162 -3.05 16.81 7.09
N LEU A 163 -2.43 15.64 7.25
CA LEU A 163 -1.29 15.45 8.17
C LEU A 163 0.03 15.96 7.58
N ALA A 164 0.26 15.79 6.28
CA ALA A 164 1.48 16.28 5.60
C ALA A 164 1.63 17.80 5.71
N ALA A 165 0.51 18.54 5.69
CA ALA A 165 0.49 19.99 5.90
C ALA A 165 1.03 20.43 7.28
N GLU A 166 0.93 19.58 8.32
CA GLU A 166 1.46 19.84 9.68
C GLU A 166 2.89 19.33 9.87
N VAL A 167 3.45 18.63 8.88
CA VAL A 167 4.84 18.12 8.88
C VAL A 167 5.75 18.93 7.96
N ALA A 168 5.18 19.60 6.95
CA ALA A 168 5.91 20.50 6.08
C ALA A 168 6.48 21.72 6.85
N PRO A 169 7.74 22.14 6.58
CA PRO A 169 8.31 23.33 7.20
C PRO A 169 7.67 24.62 6.66
N GLY A 170 6.58 25.05 7.30
CA GLY A 170 5.84 26.29 6.99
C GLY A 170 5.66 27.22 8.20
N PRO A 171 5.23 28.48 8.00
CA PRO A 171 5.01 29.43 9.08
C PRO A 171 3.84 28.95 9.97
N SER A 172 4.16 28.63 11.23
CA SER A 172 3.20 28.04 12.18
C SER A 172 2.04 28.98 12.52
N GLY A 173 0.86 28.72 11.96
CA GLY A 173 -0.39 29.40 12.28
C GLY A 173 -1.57 28.44 12.15
N HIS A 174 -2.58 28.58 13.02
CA HIS A 174 -3.81 27.78 12.95
C HIS A 174 -4.71 28.28 11.80
N SER A 175 -4.25 28.17 10.55
CA SER A 175 -5.14 28.25 9.39
C SER A 175 -5.99 26.99 9.35
N GLY A 176 -7.31 27.12 9.51
CA GLY A 176 -8.23 26.00 9.35
C GLY A 176 -8.22 25.49 7.91
N VAL A 177 -7.37 24.50 7.62
CA VAL A 177 -7.36 23.80 6.34
C VAL A 177 -8.56 22.86 6.29
N GLU A 178 -9.73 23.46 6.04
CA GLU A 178 -10.99 22.77 5.83
C GLU A 178 -10.83 21.73 4.72
N ALA A 179 -10.91 20.45 5.08
CA ALA A 179 -10.59 19.35 4.17
C ALA A 179 -11.62 19.32 3.02
N PRO A 180 -11.18 19.09 1.76
CA PRO A 180 -12.08 19.11 0.61
C PRO A 180 -13.18 18.04 0.77
N SER A 181 -14.43 18.48 0.91
CA SER A 181 -15.57 17.61 1.19
C SER A 181 -15.74 16.53 0.11
N THR A 182 -15.49 15.27 0.45
CA THR A 182 -15.40 14.16 -0.52
C THR A 182 -16.77 13.67 -1.00
N ALA A 183 -17.40 14.47 -1.87
CA ALA A 183 -18.58 14.09 -2.63
C ALA A 183 -18.28 12.95 -3.63
N SER A 184 -18.29 11.72 -3.12
CA SER A 184 -18.31 10.45 -3.86
C SER A 184 -17.15 10.21 -4.87
N GLY A 185 -16.01 9.72 -4.37
CA GLY A 185 -15.20 8.74 -5.09
C GLY A 185 -14.45 9.20 -6.35
N LYS A 186 -14.23 10.50 -6.53
CA LYS A 186 -13.23 11.03 -7.46
C LYS A 186 -11.96 11.41 -6.69
N TRP A 187 -10.79 11.11 -7.28
CA TRP A 187 -9.51 11.64 -6.82
C TRP A 187 -9.55 13.18 -6.81
N ALA A 188 -9.14 13.78 -5.68
CA ALA A 188 -9.07 15.22 -5.51
C ALA A 188 -7.59 15.66 -5.43
N PRO A 189 -7.13 16.58 -6.30
CA PRO A 189 -5.79 17.17 -6.18
C PRO A 189 -5.72 18.11 -4.97
N TRP A 190 -4.50 18.46 -4.55
CA TRP A 190 -4.22 19.14 -3.27
C TRP A 190 -4.86 20.51 -3.04
N ARG A 191 -5.24 21.23 -4.11
CA ARG A 191 -5.45 22.69 -4.05
C ARG A 191 -6.93 23.06 -3.99
N ARG A 192 -7.32 23.94 -3.05
CA ARG A 192 -8.62 24.64 -3.14
C ARG A 192 -8.64 25.48 -4.43
N LYS A 193 -9.75 25.46 -5.17
CA LYS A 193 -9.90 26.21 -6.43
C LYS A 193 -9.89 27.73 -6.16
N GLY A 194 -8.70 28.33 -6.19
CA GLY A 194 -8.45 29.75 -5.88
C GLY A 194 -7.27 30.02 -4.93
N GLU A 195 -6.60 28.98 -4.42
CA GLU A 195 -5.51 29.16 -3.44
C GLU A 195 -4.16 29.47 -4.10
N ALA A 196 -3.82 30.76 -4.10
CA ALA A 196 -2.59 31.32 -4.65
C ALA A 196 -1.42 31.19 -3.65
N VAL A 197 -0.79 30.01 -3.63
CA VAL A 197 0.57 29.87 -3.11
C VAL A 197 1.52 30.57 -4.09
N ALA A 198 2.57 31.23 -3.59
CA ALA A 198 3.63 31.80 -4.42
C ALA A 198 4.19 30.72 -5.37
N ALA A 199 4.54 31.12 -6.60
CA ALA A 199 5.05 30.18 -7.61
C ALA A 199 6.25 29.40 -7.05
N PRO A 200 6.19 28.04 -7.01
CA PRO A 200 7.37 27.25 -6.68
C PRO A 200 8.49 27.55 -7.68
N PRO A 201 9.77 27.51 -7.28
CA PRO A 201 10.87 27.59 -8.25
C PRO A 201 10.72 26.46 -9.28
N ASP A 202 11.18 26.67 -10.51
CA ASP A 202 10.68 25.93 -11.70
C ASP A 202 10.85 24.39 -11.64
N GLY A 203 11.78 23.87 -10.84
CA GLY A 203 11.90 22.43 -10.57
C GLY A 203 10.93 21.88 -9.51
N ALA A 204 10.51 22.68 -8.53
CA ALA A 204 9.65 22.25 -7.44
C ALA A 204 8.19 22.04 -7.88
N ALA A 205 7.70 22.82 -8.85
CA ALA A 205 6.38 22.60 -9.45
C ALA A 205 6.34 21.25 -10.20
N ALA A 206 7.38 20.94 -10.98
CA ALA A 206 7.49 19.66 -11.68
C ALA A 206 7.61 18.47 -10.72
N ALA A 207 8.35 18.62 -9.61
CA ALA A 207 8.45 17.59 -8.57
C ALA A 207 7.11 17.33 -7.85
N GLN A 208 6.29 18.38 -7.62
CA GLN A 208 4.93 18.24 -7.09
C GLN A 208 3.99 17.54 -8.08
N GLU A 209 4.04 17.91 -9.37
CA GLU A 209 3.25 17.24 -10.41
C GLU A 209 3.64 15.76 -10.57
N GLU A 210 4.93 15.44 -10.46
CA GLU A 210 5.40 14.06 -10.42
C GLU A 210 4.88 13.28 -9.21
N GLU A 211 4.93 13.87 -8.00
CA GLU A 211 4.37 13.23 -6.82
C GLU A 211 2.84 13.01 -6.96
N GLU A 212 2.09 14.00 -7.44
CA GLU A 212 0.65 13.86 -7.70
C GLU A 212 0.35 12.74 -8.70
N ARG A 213 1.10 12.69 -9.80
CA ARG A 213 0.99 11.65 -10.85
C ARG A 213 1.19 10.26 -10.25
N TRP A 214 2.20 10.07 -9.42
CA TRP A 214 2.51 8.77 -8.82
C TRP A 214 1.60 8.38 -7.65
N ARG A 215 1.17 9.32 -6.80
CA ARG A 215 0.14 9.04 -5.77
C ARG A 215 -1.16 8.59 -6.41
N ARG A 216 -1.56 9.24 -7.51
CA ARG A 216 -2.73 8.85 -8.31
C ARG A 216 -2.52 7.49 -8.96
N TRP A 217 -1.35 7.22 -9.55
CA TRP A 217 -1.00 5.93 -10.13
C TRP A 217 -1.03 4.79 -9.08
N ALA A 218 -0.65 5.04 -7.83
CA ALA A 218 -0.72 4.01 -6.78
C ALA A 218 -2.18 3.56 -6.55
N ASP A 219 -3.12 4.51 -6.45
CA ASP A 219 -4.55 4.23 -6.24
C ASP A 219 -5.26 3.74 -7.50
N GLU A 220 -4.89 4.25 -8.68
CA GLU A 220 -5.56 3.93 -9.94
C GLU A 220 -4.96 2.73 -10.69
N ARG A 221 -3.64 2.50 -10.61
CA ARG A 221 -2.98 1.33 -11.18
C ARG A 221 -2.72 0.26 -10.12
N LEU A 222 -1.85 0.55 -9.16
CA LEU A 222 -1.20 -0.50 -8.36
C LEU A 222 -2.20 -1.25 -7.46
N VAL A 223 -3.06 -0.52 -6.73
CA VAL A 223 -4.15 -1.12 -5.94
C VAL A 223 -5.01 -2.04 -6.81
N ARG A 224 -5.35 -1.61 -8.02
CA ARG A 224 -6.23 -2.33 -8.94
C ARG A 224 -5.57 -3.58 -9.53
N LEU A 225 -4.24 -3.60 -9.65
CA LEU A 225 -3.46 -4.78 -10.04
C LEU A 225 -3.34 -5.80 -8.90
N ILE A 226 -2.95 -5.34 -7.71
CA ILE A 226 -2.81 -6.19 -6.52
C ILE A 226 -4.16 -6.86 -6.20
N THR A 227 -5.26 -6.09 -6.22
CA THR A 227 -6.62 -6.60 -5.95
C THR A 227 -7.02 -7.79 -6.85
N VAL A 228 -6.59 -7.84 -8.12
CA VAL A 228 -6.94 -8.98 -9.00
C VAL A 228 -5.94 -10.12 -8.87
N ASN A 229 -4.70 -9.84 -8.45
CA ASN A 229 -3.66 -10.85 -8.25
C ASN A 229 -3.92 -11.74 -7.04
N ILE A 230 -4.24 -11.15 -5.88
CA ILE A 230 -4.53 -11.89 -4.64
C ILE A 230 -5.79 -12.78 -4.72
N TYR A 231 -6.56 -12.70 -5.81
CA TYR A 231 -7.74 -13.54 -6.08
C TYR A 231 -7.68 -14.24 -7.44
N ARG A 232 -6.50 -14.29 -8.09
CA ARG A 232 -6.29 -14.88 -9.43
C ARG A 232 -6.59 -16.37 -9.44
N SER A 233 -5.93 -17.15 -8.57
CA SER A 233 -6.20 -18.56 -8.35
C SER A 233 -6.96 -18.81 -7.04
N MET A 234 -7.48 -20.02 -6.87
CA MET A 234 -8.04 -20.43 -5.57
C MET A 234 -6.99 -20.41 -4.46
N ARG A 235 -5.73 -20.80 -4.73
CA ARG A 235 -4.63 -20.79 -3.74
C ARG A 235 -4.40 -19.39 -3.18
N GLU A 236 -4.21 -18.41 -4.05
CA GLU A 236 -3.98 -17.00 -3.67
C GLU A 236 -5.21 -16.44 -2.92
N SER A 237 -6.42 -16.78 -3.39
CA SER A 237 -7.65 -16.36 -2.72
C SER A 237 -7.78 -16.91 -1.30
N PHE A 238 -7.49 -18.20 -1.11
CA PHE A 238 -7.47 -18.81 0.23
C PHE A 238 -6.38 -18.20 1.12
N GLN A 239 -5.14 -18.07 0.63
CA GLN A 239 -4.04 -17.42 1.36
C GLN A 239 -4.41 -16.01 1.83
N MET A 240 -5.08 -15.22 1.00
CA MET A 240 -5.58 -13.89 1.37
C MET A 240 -6.69 -13.96 2.43
N PHE A 241 -7.58 -14.95 2.35
CA PHE A 241 -8.67 -15.12 3.31
C PHE A 241 -8.25 -15.75 4.64
N ASP A 242 -7.17 -16.53 4.68
CA ASP A 242 -6.58 -17.02 5.92
C ASP A 242 -6.20 -15.82 6.82
N TYR A 243 -5.47 -14.85 6.26
CA TYR A 243 -5.11 -13.61 6.96
C TYR A 243 -6.33 -12.73 7.33
N ILE A 244 -7.30 -12.56 6.42
CA ILE A 244 -8.51 -11.77 6.69
C ILE A 244 -9.37 -12.42 7.80
N ALA A 245 -9.42 -13.75 7.86
CA ALA A 245 -10.16 -14.48 8.87
C ALA A 245 -9.46 -14.40 10.25
N ASP A 246 -8.13 -14.47 10.28
CA ASP A 246 -7.33 -14.36 11.52
C ASP A 246 -7.25 -12.93 12.09
N THR A 247 -7.45 -11.89 11.28
CA THR A 247 -7.50 -10.50 11.74
C THR A 247 -8.89 -10.07 12.26
N GLY A 248 -9.94 -10.86 11.99
CA GLY A 248 -11.30 -10.57 12.43
C GLY A 248 -11.65 -11.14 13.81
N ARG A 249 -12.50 -10.41 14.56
CA ARG A 249 -13.10 -10.89 15.81
C ARG A 249 -14.25 -11.88 15.53
N PHE A 250 -13.91 -13.10 15.10
CA PHE A 250 -14.87 -14.17 14.77
C PHE A 250 -14.74 -15.36 15.71
N ASN A 251 -15.84 -16.07 15.96
CA ASN A 251 -15.77 -17.41 16.56
C ASN A 251 -15.21 -18.42 15.52
N LEU A 252 -14.59 -19.53 15.94
CA LEU A 252 -13.85 -20.45 15.07
C LEU A 252 -14.65 -20.95 13.86
N VAL A 253 -15.95 -21.25 14.05
CA VAL A 253 -16.84 -21.71 12.97
C VAL A 253 -17.18 -20.58 11.99
N GLU A 254 -17.43 -19.37 12.50
CA GLU A 254 -17.70 -18.18 11.68
C GLU A 254 -16.46 -17.77 10.89
N ARG A 255 -15.28 -17.88 11.51
CA ARG A 255 -13.97 -17.64 10.92
C ARG A 255 -13.74 -18.56 9.73
N GLU A 256 -13.91 -19.87 9.92
CA GLU A 256 -13.73 -20.87 8.87
C GLU A 256 -14.77 -20.73 7.74
N ALA A 257 -16.04 -20.50 8.08
CA ALA A 257 -17.09 -20.23 7.10
C ALA A 257 -16.81 -18.96 6.28
N THR A 258 -16.32 -17.89 6.92
CA THR A 258 -15.94 -16.63 6.26
C THR A 258 -14.72 -16.82 5.35
N ARG A 259 -13.71 -17.56 5.82
CA ARG A 259 -12.50 -17.94 5.06
C ARG A 259 -12.87 -18.67 3.77
N VAL A 260 -13.64 -19.75 3.90
CA VAL A 260 -14.03 -20.63 2.78
C VAL A 260 -15.01 -19.95 1.82
N ALA A 261 -16.11 -19.38 2.30
CA ALA A 261 -17.09 -18.72 1.44
C ALA A 261 -16.54 -17.43 0.80
N GLY A 262 -15.74 -16.68 1.53
CA GLY A 262 -15.06 -15.47 1.05
C GLY A 262 -14.05 -15.76 -0.05
N ALA A 263 -13.17 -16.74 0.15
CA ALA A 263 -12.16 -17.15 -0.84
C ALA A 263 -12.81 -17.61 -2.16
N MET A 264 -13.85 -18.45 -2.09
CA MET A 264 -14.57 -18.90 -3.28
C MET A 264 -15.32 -17.74 -3.99
N MET A 265 -15.92 -16.83 -3.22
CA MET A 265 -16.63 -15.66 -3.78
C MET A 265 -15.66 -14.70 -4.48
N MET A 266 -14.54 -14.36 -3.84
CA MET A 266 -13.56 -13.41 -4.40
C MET A 266 -12.82 -13.98 -5.62
N TRP A 267 -12.49 -15.28 -5.61
CA TRP A 267 -12.02 -15.99 -6.81
C TRP A 267 -13.07 -15.99 -7.93
N GLY A 268 -14.34 -16.31 -7.62
CA GLY A 268 -15.42 -16.34 -8.60
C GLY A 268 -15.74 -14.98 -9.24
N ILE A 269 -15.52 -13.86 -8.54
CA ILE A 269 -15.63 -12.52 -9.13
C ILE A 269 -14.31 -12.00 -9.71
N SER A 270 -13.17 -12.65 -9.49
CA SER A 270 -11.85 -12.14 -9.92
C SER A 270 -11.82 -11.90 -11.43
N GLY A 271 -12.38 -12.82 -12.23
CA GLY A 271 -12.58 -12.66 -13.67
C GLY A 271 -13.45 -11.45 -14.06
N ARG A 272 -14.46 -11.09 -13.24
CA ARG A 272 -15.30 -9.90 -13.46
C ARG A 272 -14.57 -8.62 -13.08
N MET A 273 -13.83 -8.61 -11.96
CA MET A 273 -12.90 -7.52 -11.61
C MET A 273 -11.88 -7.34 -12.75
N ARG A 274 -11.31 -8.44 -13.24
CA ARG A 274 -10.37 -8.50 -14.38
C ARG A 274 -10.90 -7.78 -15.61
N LYS A 275 -12.15 -8.05 -16.04
CA LYS A 275 -12.77 -7.38 -17.20
C LYS A 275 -13.21 -5.93 -16.88
N LYS A 276 -13.81 -5.68 -15.71
CA LYS A 276 -14.15 -4.33 -15.26
C LYS A 276 -12.92 -3.40 -15.17
N TYR A 277 -11.74 -4.01 -15.08
CA TYR A 277 -10.45 -3.35 -14.95
C TYR A 277 -9.60 -3.44 -16.25
N GLY A 278 -10.03 -4.05 -17.34
CA GLY A 278 -9.37 -3.84 -18.65
C GLY A 278 -7.85 -4.08 -18.79
N ILE A 279 -7.20 -4.91 -17.95
CA ILE A 279 -6.10 -5.75 -18.48
C ILE A 279 -6.75 -6.60 -19.56
N THR A 280 -6.05 -6.84 -20.65
CA THR A 280 -6.43 -7.81 -21.68
C THR A 280 -5.65 -9.11 -21.59
N GLY A 281 -4.38 -9.08 -21.15
CA GLY A 281 -3.52 -10.24 -20.92
C GLY A 281 -3.78 -10.98 -19.60
N ASP A 282 -2.73 -11.63 -19.08
CA ASP A 282 -2.78 -12.38 -17.81
C ASP A 282 -2.91 -11.45 -16.58
N VAL A 283 -2.82 -11.96 -15.35
CA VAL A 283 -2.81 -11.16 -14.11
C VAL A 283 -1.41 -11.10 -13.48
N ARG A 284 -0.61 -12.15 -13.68
CA ARG A 284 0.78 -12.30 -13.26
C ARG A 284 1.77 -12.27 -14.44
N GLN A 285 1.29 -12.40 -15.69
CA GLN A 285 1.68 -11.40 -16.69
C GLN A 285 0.79 -10.15 -16.48
N GLU A 286 1.27 -8.95 -16.80
CA GLU A 286 0.64 -7.65 -16.50
C GLU A 286 0.59 -7.14 -15.01
N LEU A 287 1.43 -7.64 -14.05
CA LEU A 287 1.72 -6.99 -12.73
C LEU A 287 3.13 -6.38 -12.59
N PHE A 288 4.19 -7.12 -12.94
CA PHE A 288 5.58 -6.77 -12.60
C PHE A 288 6.10 -5.43 -13.21
N ALA A 289 5.61 -4.95 -14.36
CA ALA A 289 5.97 -3.59 -14.80
C ALA A 289 5.11 -2.52 -14.14
N ALA A 290 4.16 -2.82 -13.26
CA ALA A 290 3.81 -1.77 -12.28
C ALA A 290 4.98 -1.58 -11.31
N GLY A 291 5.71 -2.64 -10.98
CA GLY A 291 7.00 -2.55 -10.28
C GLY A 291 8.07 -1.82 -11.10
N ASP A 292 8.24 -2.17 -12.38
CA ASP A 292 9.34 -1.61 -13.18
C ASP A 292 9.02 -0.28 -13.90
N GLU A 293 7.74 0.04 -14.20
CA GLU A 293 7.31 1.41 -14.55
C GLU A 293 7.60 2.37 -13.38
N TRP A 294 7.41 1.91 -12.14
CA TRP A 294 7.80 2.62 -10.93
C TRP A 294 9.33 2.72 -10.78
N VAL A 295 10.07 1.63 -10.92
CA VAL A 295 11.54 1.62 -10.78
C VAL A 295 12.23 2.45 -11.85
N ALA A 296 11.81 2.34 -13.12
CA ALA A 296 12.32 3.17 -14.22
C ALA A 296 12.06 4.67 -13.98
N ALA A 297 10.95 5.01 -13.31
CA ALA A 297 10.64 6.38 -12.93
C ALA A 297 11.44 6.90 -11.72
N LEU A 298 11.93 6.03 -10.81
CA LEU A 298 12.96 6.42 -9.86
C LEU A 298 14.23 6.85 -10.61
N GLY A 299 14.58 6.11 -11.67
CA GLY A 299 15.83 6.28 -12.41
C GLY A 299 17.03 6.03 -11.48
N ASN A 300 17.98 6.96 -11.45
CA ASN A 300 19.15 6.87 -10.58
C ASN A 300 18.88 7.33 -9.13
N ARG A 301 17.64 7.67 -8.76
CA ARG A 301 17.30 8.17 -7.41
C ARG A 301 17.15 7.02 -6.40
N SER A 302 17.47 7.28 -5.14
CA SER A 302 17.15 6.35 -4.04
C SER A 302 15.64 6.19 -3.85
N PHE A 303 14.87 7.26 -4.03
CA PHE A 303 13.43 7.37 -3.87
C PHE A 303 12.84 8.32 -4.91
N MET A 304 11.51 8.35 -5.10
CA MET A 304 10.85 9.32 -5.97
C MET A 304 11.10 10.76 -5.48
N GLY A 305 11.18 10.94 -4.16
CA GLY A 305 11.62 12.20 -3.52
C GLY A 305 13.13 12.51 -3.59
N GLY A 306 13.93 11.72 -4.33
CA GLY A 306 15.38 11.88 -4.41
C GLY A 306 16.11 11.08 -3.32
N ASP A 307 16.77 11.78 -2.39
CA ASP A 307 17.53 11.18 -1.28
C ASP A 307 16.63 10.75 -0.11
N THR A 308 15.44 11.33 -0.01
CA THR A 308 14.41 11.02 1.01
C THR A 308 13.09 10.67 0.32
N PRO A 309 12.30 9.71 0.82
CA PRO A 309 11.03 9.36 0.22
C PRO A 309 10.01 10.51 0.30
N ASN A 310 9.22 10.67 -0.77
CA ASN A 310 8.10 11.60 -0.80
C ASN A 310 6.76 10.86 -0.59
N LEU A 311 5.63 11.56 -0.77
CA LEU A 311 4.31 10.96 -0.52
C LEU A 311 3.88 9.99 -1.62
N ALA A 312 4.54 9.98 -2.78
CA ALA A 312 4.39 8.92 -3.77
C ALA A 312 5.13 7.64 -3.35
N ASP A 313 6.38 7.74 -2.85
CA ASP A 313 7.09 6.59 -2.28
C ASP A 313 6.28 5.94 -1.16
N LEU A 314 5.75 6.75 -0.23
CA LEU A 314 4.93 6.27 0.89
C LEU A 314 3.58 5.68 0.43
N ALA A 315 3.00 6.20 -0.66
CA ALA A 315 1.79 5.63 -1.26
C ALA A 315 2.07 4.26 -1.88
N VAL A 316 3.09 4.14 -2.73
CA VAL A 316 3.46 2.86 -3.38
C VAL A 316 3.92 1.84 -2.33
N PHE A 317 4.72 2.27 -1.34
CA PHE A 317 5.16 1.40 -0.25
C PHE A 317 3.98 0.92 0.59
N GLY A 318 3.06 1.81 0.96
CA GLY A 318 1.86 1.45 1.71
C GLY A 318 0.95 0.47 0.96
N VAL A 319 0.77 0.68 -0.35
CA VAL A 319 -0.01 -0.23 -1.21
C VAL A 319 0.65 -1.61 -1.31
N THR A 320 1.95 -1.68 -1.61
CA THR A 320 2.69 -2.95 -1.69
C THR A 320 2.79 -3.66 -0.34
N ARG A 321 2.92 -2.91 0.76
CA ARG A 321 2.96 -3.44 2.14
C ARG A 321 1.66 -4.14 2.55
N SER A 322 0.54 -3.86 1.89
CA SER A 322 -0.76 -4.45 2.25
C SER A 322 -0.89 -5.93 1.87
N VAL A 323 0.11 -6.51 1.19
CA VAL A 323 0.10 -7.91 0.71
C VAL A 323 1.38 -8.69 1.01
N THR A 324 2.23 -8.21 1.94
CA THR A 324 3.54 -8.82 2.30
C THR A 324 3.51 -10.29 2.75
N CYS A 325 2.32 -10.82 3.06
CA CYS A 325 2.09 -12.21 3.46
C CYS A 325 1.60 -13.11 2.31
N THR A 326 1.76 -12.69 1.05
CA THR A 326 1.18 -13.39 -0.12
C THR A 326 2.20 -13.77 -1.19
N ASP A 327 1.87 -14.80 -1.96
CA ASP A 327 2.62 -15.22 -3.16
C ASP A 327 2.70 -14.07 -4.18
N THR A 328 1.68 -13.22 -4.24
CA THR A 328 1.64 -11.99 -5.07
C THR A 328 2.77 -11.02 -4.70
N PHE A 329 3.07 -10.85 -3.41
CA PHE A 329 4.17 -10.00 -2.96
C PHE A 329 5.53 -10.67 -3.21
N ASN A 330 5.66 -11.96 -2.89
CA ASN A 330 6.92 -12.69 -3.10
C ASN A 330 7.33 -12.67 -4.58
N GLU A 331 6.41 -13.04 -5.48
CA GLU A 331 6.66 -12.98 -6.92
C GLU A 331 6.93 -11.54 -7.40
N LEU A 332 6.23 -10.53 -6.87
CA LEU A 332 6.54 -9.13 -7.19
C LEU A 332 7.96 -8.74 -6.76
N MET A 333 8.43 -9.14 -5.58
CA MET A 333 9.78 -8.82 -5.10
C MET A 333 10.89 -9.55 -5.87
N HIS A 334 10.65 -10.78 -6.32
CA HIS A 334 11.66 -11.60 -6.99
C HIS A 334 11.71 -11.42 -8.52
N ASN A 335 10.63 -10.95 -9.15
CA ASN A 335 10.54 -10.75 -10.60
C ASN A 335 10.42 -9.26 -10.98
N THR A 336 11.10 -8.35 -10.27
CA THR A 336 11.16 -6.91 -10.60
C THR A 336 12.45 -6.26 -10.08
N GLY A 337 12.73 -5.04 -10.53
CA GLY A 337 13.66 -4.13 -9.86
C GLY A 337 13.13 -3.52 -8.54
N ILE A 338 11.91 -3.84 -8.09
CA ILE A 338 11.26 -3.14 -6.97
C ILE A 338 11.86 -3.50 -5.61
N GLY A 339 12.41 -4.72 -5.47
CA GLY A 339 12.91 -5.27 -4.20
C GLY A 339 13.91 -4.35 -3.49
N PRO A 340 15.00 -3.89 -4.15
CA PRO A 340 15.96 -2.96 -3.56
C PRO A 340 15.36 -1.63 -3.08
N TRP A 341 14.42 -1.03 -3.82
CA TRP A 341 13.72 0.19 -3.35
C TRP A 341 12.78 -0.13 -2.17
N TYR A 342 12.08 -1.26 -2.21
CA TYR A 342 11.18 -1.66 -1.13
C TYR A 342 11.95 -1.93 0.18
N ILE A 343 13.15 -2.53 0.08
CA ILE A 343 14.07 -2.70 1.22
C ILE A 343 14.57 -1.34 1.76
N ARG A 344 14.93 -0.39 0.88
CA ARG A 344 15.24 0.99 1.32
C ARG A 344 14.05 1.63 2.06
N MET A 345 12.83 1.45 1.56
CA MET A 345 11.61 1.93 2.20
C MET A 345 11.37 1.29 3.58
N ILE A 346 11.59 -0.01 3.74
CA ILE A 346 11.53 -0.66 5.07
C ILE A 346 12.53 -0.01 6.03
N GLY A 347 13.75 0.29 5.57
CA GLY A 347 14.79 0.94 6.37
C GLY A 347 14.40 2.34 6.86
N VAL A 348 13.91 3.20 5.96
CA VAL A 348 13.59 4.60 6.30
C VAL A 348 12.23 4.77 6.98
N VAL A 349 11.22 3.94 6.65
CA VAL A 349 9.93 3.92 7.36
C VAL A 349 10.09 3.27 8.73
N GLY A 350 10.89 2.21 8.84
CA GLY A 350 11.23 1.56 10.11
C GLY A 350 10.05 0.90 10.82
N GLN A 351 10.12 0.83 12.16
CA GLN A 351 9.08 0.23 12.99
C GLN A 351 7.79 1.07 13.02
N SER A 352 6.67 0.39 13.25
CA SER A 352 5.35 1.04 13.28
C SER A 352 5.21 2.00 14.46
N SER A 353 4.51 3.11 14.24
CA SER A 353 4.15 4.09 15.28
C SER A 353 2.78 3.82 15.92
N ARG A 354 2.22 2.63 15.70
CA ARG A 354 0.98 2.17 16.35
C ARG A 354 1.21 1.97 17.85
N VAL A 355 0.51 2.75 18.68
CA VAL A 355 0.46 2.53 20.13
C VAL A 355 -0.66 1.54 20.48
N SER A 356 -0.41 0.67 21.45
CA SER A 356 -1.44 -0.21 21.99
C SER A 356 -2.59 0.60 22.61
N ALA A 357 -3.80 0.05 22.57
CA ALA A 357 -4.83 0.46 23.51
C ALA A 357 -4.36 0.15 24.95
N SER A 358 -4.67 1.07 25.85
CA SER A 358 -4.33 1.00 27.28
C SER A 358 -5.45 0.31 28.06
#